data_AF-A0A5S6QVE6-F1
#
_entry.id   AF-A0A5S6QVE6-F1
#
_cell.length_a   1.000
_cell.length_b   1.000
_cell.length_c   1.000
_cell.angle_alpha   90.00
_cell.angle_beta   90.00
_cell.angle_gamma   90.00
#
_symmetry.space_group_name_H-M   'P 1'
#
loop_
_entity.id
_entity.type
_entity.pdbx_description
1 polymer ?
#
loop_
_entity_poly.entity_id
_entity_poly.type
_entity_poly.pdbx_seq_one_letter_code
_entity_poly.pdbx_strand_id
1 'polypeptide(L)'
;MGSNWVNAARSCQRLLSYVQGQLTSNLREYFYFIDQHGQLFLDDAKMKNFTSCFKDKQFLSFFFKRLKCNHTGAHEEEFPYVSFCGTERNFVRCYDRPIVYNEITGGLDETIHVTQHRKTLLSSHG
;
A
#
# COMPACT_ATOMS: atom_id res chain seq x y z
N MET A 1 -42.64 33.47 3.36
CA MET A 1 -42.46 32.21 4.13
C MET A 1 -41.45 31.37 3.37
N GLY A 2 -40.26 31.22 3.96
CA GLY A 2 -39.13 30.53 3.32
C GLY A 2 -39.28 29.01 3.40
N SER A 3 -38.69 28.32 2.42
CA SER A 3 -38.41 26.88 2.46
C SER A 3 -37.22 26.65 1.53
N ASN A 4 -36.02 26.92 2.03
CA ASN A 4 -35.03 25.92 2.47
C ASN A 4 -34.45 25.09 1.32
N TRP A 5 -33.31 25.59 0.86
CA TRP A 5 -32.27 24.89 0.13
C TRP A 5 -31.89 23.59 0.83
N VAL A 6 -31.89 22.49 0.09
CA VAL A 6 -30.99 21.36 0.36
C VAL A 6 -30.25 21.07 -0.92
N ASN A 7 -29.09 21.72 -1.05
CA ASN A 7 -28.03 21.31 -1.95
C ASN A 7 -27.59 19.90 -1.54
N ALA A 8 -28.09 18.89 -2.25
CA ALA A 8 -27.48 17.57 -2.23
C ALA A 8 -26.13 17.67 -2.94
N ALA A 9 -25.10 18.07 -2.19
CA ALA A 9 -23.73 17.87 -2.62
C ALA A 9 -23.56 16.38 -2.89
N ARG A 10 -23.55 16.00 -4.17
CA ARG A 10 -23.22 14.64 -4.60
C ARG A 10 -21.77 14.42 -4.20
N SER A 11 -21.56 13.81 -3.03
CA SER A 11 -20.24 13.29 -2.66
C SER A 11 -19.86 12.30 -3.74
N CYS A 12 -18.82 12.61 -4.51
CA CYS A 12 -18.22 11.66 -5.45
C CYS A 12 -17.49 10.60 -4.62
N GLN A 13 -18.25 9.74 -3.96
CA GLN A 13 -17.71 8.58 -3.28
C GLN A 13 -17.35 7.58 -4.36
N ARG A 14 -16.06 7.27 -4.48
CA ARG A 14 -15.57 6.14 -5.27
C ARG A 14 -16.34 4.90 -4.80
N LEU A 15 -17.09 4.26 -5.70
CA LEU A 15 -17.79 3.02 -5.39
C LEU A 15 -16.74 1.91 -5.27
N LEU A 16 -16.35 1.59 -4.03
CA LEU A 16 -15.38 0.55 -3.76
C LEU A 16 -16.08 -0.82 -3.78
N SER A 17 -15.46 -1.79 -4.45
CA SER A 17 -15.93 -3.19 -4.51
C SER A 17 -15.61 -3.99 -3.24
N TYR A 18 -14.96 -3.37 -2.26
CA TYR A 18 -14.44 -4.01 -1.05
C TYR A 18 -14.75 -3.22 0.22
N VAL A 19 -14.62 -3.88 1.38
CA VAL A 19 -14.65 -3.26 2.71
C VAL A 19 -13.37 -3.61 3.46
N GLN A 20 -12.76 -2.62 4.13
CA GLN A 20 -11.57 -2.86 4.96
C GLN A 20 -11.87 -3.88 6.08
N GLY A 21 -11.01 -4.88 6.21
CA GLY A 21 -11.14 -5.90 7.23
C GLY A 21 -12.24 -6.93 6.97
N GLN A 22 -12.78 -7.02 5.75
CA GLN A 22 -13.75 -8.06 5.39
C GLN A 22 -13.17 -9.47 5.55
N LEU A 23 -14.03 -10.46 5.80
CA LEU A 23 -13.62 -11.85 5.99
C LEU A 23 -13.99 -12.68 4.77
N THR A 24 -12.98 -13.22 4.09
CA THR A 24 -13.15 -14.08 2.92
C THR A 24 -12.37 -15.36 3.13
N SER A 25 -13.09 -16.50 3.18
CA SER A 25 -12.51 -17.83 3.43
C SER A 25 -11.66 -17.89 4.73
N ASN A 26 -12.18 -17.31 5.82
CA ASN A 26 -11.53 -17.19 7.14
C ASN A 26 -10.25 -16.33 7.16
N LEU A 27 -9.93 -15.62 6.07
CA LEU A 27 -8.84 -14.67 6.01
C LEU A 27 -9.39 -13.25 6.03
N ARG A 28 -8.77 -12.39 6.82
CA ARG A 28 -9.11 -10.96 6.87
C ARG A 28 -8.44 -10.25 5.70
N GLU A 29 -9.20 -9.46 4.96
CA GLU A 29 -8.71 -8.74 3.79
C GLU A 29 -8.61 -7.25 4.10
N TYR A 30 -7.44 -6.68 3.78
CA TYR A 30 -7.19 -5.24 3.85
C TYR A 30 -6.67 -4.74 2.52
N PHE A 31 -6.93 -3.48 2.22
CA PHE A 31 -6.66 -2.88 0.93
C PHE A 31 -5.80 -1.64 1.12
N TYR A 32 -4.65 -1.61 0.45
CA TYR A 32 -3.64 -0.59 0.61
C TYR A 32 -3.31 0.12 -0.71
N PHE A 33 -2.86 1.37 -0.57
CA PHE A 33 -2.30 2.17 -1.64
C PHE A 33 -0.86 2.55 -1.29
N ILE A 34 0.03 2.42 -2.28
CA ILE A 34 1.41 2.93 -2.21
C ILE A 34 1.53 4.14 -3.14
N ASP A 35 1.97 5.28 -2.60
CA ASP A 35 2.18 6.48 -3.39
C ASP A 35 3.53 6.50 -4.14
N GLN A 36 3.77 7.57 -4.90
CA GLN A 36 5.00 7.81 -5.66
C GLN A 36 6.28 7.91 -4.79
N HIS A 37 6.16 8.14 -3.48
CA HIS A 37 7.26 8.19 -2.51
C HIS A 37 7.43 6.86 -1.76
N GLY A 38 6.67 5.84 -2.14
CA GLY A 38 6.63 4.54 -1.48
C GLY A 38 5.83 4.51 -0.19
N GLN A 39 5.16 5.59 0.21
CA GLN A 39 4.39 5.66 1.45
C GLN A 39 3.14 4.77 1.37
N LEU A 40 2.89 4.01 2.43
CA LEU A 40 1.79 3.06 2.53
C LEU A 40 0.59 3.70 3.22
N PHE A 41 -0.60 3.53 2.65
CA PHE A 41 -1.89 4.04 3.16
C PHE A 41 -2.97 2.96 3.06
N LEU A 42 -4.03 3.09 3.86
CA LEU A 42 -5.29 2.40 3.55
C LEU A 42 -5.86 2.96 2.24
N ASP A 43 -6.37 2.08 1.38
CA ASP A 43 -6.81 2.47 0.05
C ASP A 43 -8.04 3.42 0.07
N ASP A 44 -8.94 3.21 1.02
CA ASP A 44 -10.15 3.99 1.26
C ASP A 44 -9.92 5.24 2.13
N ALA A 45 -8.69 5.48 2.60
CA ALA A 45 -8.37 6.67 3.38
C ALA A 45 -8.70 7.95 2.58
N LYS A 46 -9.54 8.81 3.17
CA LYS A 46 -9.99 10.08 2.56
C LYS A 46 -8.84 11.03 2.24
N MET A 47 -7.83 11.08 3.11
CA MET A 47 -6.63 11.88 2.93
C MET A 47 -5.42 10.95 2.96
N LYS A 48 -4.52 11.14 1.98
CA LYS A 48 -3.26 10.40 1.87
C LYS A 48 -2.12 11.42 1.85
N ASN A 49 -1.56 11.65 3.02
CA ASN A 49 -0.51 12.63 3.31
C ASN A 49 0.46 12.09 4.38
N PHE A 50 1.52 12.84 4.65
CA PHE A 50 2.56 12.43 5.59
C PHE A 50 2.06 12.10 7.01
N THR A 51 0.95 12.66 7.49
CA THR A 51 0.42 12.33 8.83
C THR A 51 -0.41 11.05 8.82
N SER A 52 -1.03 10.71 7.70
CA SER A 52 -1.89 9.53 7.52
C SER A 52 -1.18 8.25 7.04
N CYS A 53 0.08 8.33 6.60
CA CYS A 53 0.83 7.15 6.16
C CYS A 53 1.22 6.25 7.34
N PHE A 54 1.35 4.94 7.08
CA PHE A 54 1.92 4.02 8.05
C PHE A 54 3.41 4.31 8.25
N LYS A 55 3.85 4.31 9.52
CA LYS A 55 5.24 4.62 9.92
C LYS A 55 5.87 3.56 10.83
N ASP A 56 5.11 2.57 11.26
CA ASP A 56 5.62 1.52 12.13
C ASP A 56 6.66 0.68 11.39
N LYS A 57 7.92 0.74 11.85
CA LYS A 57 9.05 0.12 11.15
C LYS A 57 8.92 -1.40 11.07
N GLN A 58 8.38 -2.04 12.12
CA GLN A 58 8.24 -3.49 12.14
C GLN A 58 7.20 -3.90 11.11
N PHE A 59 5.99 -3.34 11.20
CA PHE A 59 4.92 -3.56 10.24
C PHE A 59 5.37 -3.35 8.80
N LEU A 60 5.97 -2.20 8.48
CA LEU A 60 6.43 -1.90 7.12
C LEU A 60 7.49 -2.91 6.65
N SER A 61 8.42 -3.29 7.54
CA SER A 61 9.44 -4.29 7.22
C SER A 61 8.82 -5.67 6.94
N PHE A 62 7.81 -6.09 7.71
CA PHE A 62 7.09 -7.35 7.50
C PHE A 62 6.26 -7.32 6.21
N PHE A 63 5.56 -6.20 5.98
CA PHE A 63 4.68 -5.96 4.84
C PHE A 63 5.44 -5.99 3.52
N PHE A 64 6.46 -5.13 3.37
CA PHE A 64 7.23 -5.02 2.13
C PHE A 64 8.09 -6.26 1.86
N LYS A 65 8.58 -6.96 2.90
CA LYS A 65 9.33 -8.22 2.73
C LYS A 65 8.49 -9.33 2.09
N ARG A 66 7.16 -9.30 2.24
CA ARG A 66 6.23 -10.33 1.74
C ARG A 66 5.39 -9.85 0.56
N LEU A 67 5.61 -8.61 0.12
CA LEU A 67 4.90 -8.04 -1.01
C LEU A 67 5.33 -8.74 -2.29
N LYS A 68 4.36 -9.26 -3.03
CA LYS A 68 4.57 -9.99 -4.29
C LYS A 68 3.41 -9.73 -5.24
N CYS A 69 3.55 -10.16 -6.50
CA CYS A 69 2.47 -10.11 -7.48
C CYS A 69 1.26 -10.90 -6.98
N ASN A 70 0.06 -10.35 -7.21
CA ASN A 70 -1.20 -10.98 -6.85
C ASN A 70 -1.57 -12.03 -7.91
N HIS A 71 -1.55 -13.29 -7.48
CA HIS A 71 -2.00 -14.46 -8.27
C HIS A 71 -2.98 -15.31 -7.45
N THR A 72 -3.81 -14.64 -6.63
CA THR A 72 -4.72 -15.31 -5.68
C THR A 72 -6.10 -15.61 -6.26
N GLY A 73 -6.40 -15.14 -7.46
CA GLY A 73 -7.71 -15.08 -8.09
C GLY A 73 -8.62 -13.96 -7.55
N ALA A 74 -8.22 -13.26 -6.48
CA ALA A 74 -9.03 -12.24 -5.82
C ALA A 74 -8.45 -10.85 -6.07
N HIS A 75 -9.30 -9.92 -6.52
CA HIS A 75 -8.98 -8.50 -6.71
C HIS A 75 -7.75 -8.21 -7.60
N GLU A 76 -7.31 -9.14 -8.44
CA GLU A 76 -6.05 -9.03 -9.18
C GLU A 76 -5.98 -7.82 -10.11
N GLU A 77 -7.09 -7.50 -10.78
CA GLU A 77 -7.16 -6.39 -11.73
C GLU A 77 -7.00 -5.02 -11.05
N GLU A 78 -7.64 -4.84 -9.89
CA GLU A 78 -7.60 -3.57 -9.14
C GLU A 78 -6.38 -3.50 -8.19
N PHE A 79 -5.90 -4.65 -7.71
CA PHE A 79 -4.84 -4.79 -6.71
C PHE A 79 -3.80 -5.82 -7.20
N PRO A 80 -2.85 -5.39 -8.05
CA PRO A 80 -1.88 -6.28 -8.69
C PRO A 80 -0.82 -6.85 -7.75
N TYR A 81 -0.78 -6.43 -6.48
CA TYR A 81 0.15 -6.94 -5.48
C TYR A 81 -0.58 -7.41 -4.22
N VAL A 82 0.04 -8.31 -3.48
CA VAL A 82 -0.46 -8.82 -2.20
C VAL A 82 0.68 -9.04 -1.21
N SER A 83 0.43 -8.76 0.06
CA SER A 83 1.30 -9.11 1.18
C SER A 83 0.53 -9.97 2.20
N PHE A 84 1.04 -11.16 2.48
CA PHE A 84 0.42 -12.09 3.42
C PHE A 84 0.99 -11.91 4.84
N CYS A 85 0.14 -11.67 5.83
CA CYS A 85 0.53 -11.44 7.21
C CYS A 85 -0.32 -12.30 8.16
N GLY A 86 0.12 -13.53 8.46
CA GLY A 86 -0.65 -14.44 9.31
C GLY A 86 -2.00 -14.78 8.68
N THR A 87 -3.11 -14.44 9.35
CA THR A 87 -4.49 -14.62 8.86
C THR A 87 -4.99 -13.47 7.99
N GLU A 88 -4.10 -12.52 7.63
CA GLU A 88 -4.43 -11.34 6.86
C GLU A 88 -3.88 -11.42 5.42
N ARG A 89 -4.73 -11.06 4.46
CA ARG A 89 -4.39 -10.81 3.06
C ARG A 89 -4.46 -9.32 2.80
N ASN A 90 -3.31 -8.72 2.52
CA ASN A 90 -3.20 -7.29 2.27
C ASN A 90 -3.06 -7.07 0.76
N PHE A 91 -4.15 -6.71 0.09
CA PHE A 91 -4.17 -6.37 -1.32
C PHE A 91 -3.65 -4.96 -1.53
N VAL A 92 -2.83 -4.77 -2.56
CA VAL A 92 -2.09 -3.51 -2.76
C VAL A 92 -2.12 -3.08 -4.21
N ARG A 93 -2.45 -1.81 -4.41
CA ARG A 93 -2.22 -1.09 -5.65
C ARG A 93 -1.24 0.05 -5.40
N CYS A 94 -0.56 0.52 -6.44
CA CYS A 94 0.44 1.56 -6.32
C CYS A 94 0.29 2.62 -7.42
N TYR A 95 0.96 3.75 -7.25
CA TYR A 95 1.03 4.80 -8.27
C TYR A 95 1.74 4.34 -9.55
N ASP A 96 2.88 3.64 -9.42
CA ASP A 96 3.64 3.08 -10.56
C ASP A 96 4.33 1.75 -10.20
N ARG A 97 5.24 1.78 -9.21
CA ARG A 97 5.91 0.60 -8.68
C ARG A 97 5.70 0.46 -7.17
N PRO A 98 5.60 -0.78 -6.64
CA PRO A 98 5.32 -1.01 -5.22
C PRO A 98 6.53 -0.76 -4.30
N ILE A 99 7.73 -0.70 -4.87
CA ILE A 99 8.98 -0.46 -4.15
C ILE A 99 9.62 0.79 -4.75
N VAL A 100 9.90 1.76 -3.88
CA VAL A 100 10.59 3.01 -4.23
C VAL A 100 11.87 3.07 -3.41
N TYR A 101 12.97 3.25 -4.13
CA TYR A 101 14.30 3.40 -3.58
C TYR A 101 14.60 4.88 -3.38
N ASN A 102 14.91 5.28 -2.14
CA ASN A 102 15.06 6.71 -1.80
C ASN A 102 16.51 7.14 -1.61
N GLU A 103 17.41 6.18 -1.40
CA GLU A 103 18.82 6.47 -1.13
C GLU A 103 19.68 5.36 -1.73
N ILE A 104 20.76 5.78 -2.38
CA ILE A 104 21.87 4.93 -2.80
C ILE A 104 23.03 5.24 -1.87
N THR A 105 23.46 4.27 -1.06
CA THR A 105 24.66 4.40 -0.24
C THR A 105 25.80 3.60 -0.88
N GLY A 106 26.96 4.23 -1.07
CA GLY A 106 28.14 3.56 -1.62
C GLY A 106 28.76 2.61 -0.60
N GLY A 107 28.89 1.33 -0.97
CA GLY A 107 29.75 0.37 -0.25
C GLY A 107 31.23 0.60 -0.57
N LEU A 108 32.10 0.22 0.35
CA LEU A 108 33.57 0.22 0.15
C LEU A 108 34.04 -0.86 -0.84
N ASP A 109 33.12 -1.71 -1.33
CA ASP A 109 33.35 -2.98 -2.02
C ASP A 109 32.63 -3.07 -3.37
N GLU A 110 32.44 -1.95 -4.09
CA GLU A 110 31.67 -1.88 -5.36
C GLU A 110 30.18 -2.27 -5.23
N THR A 111 29.70 -2.55 -4.02
CA THR A 111 28.30 -2.87 -3.75
C THR A 111 27.44 -1.59 -3.66
N ILE A 112 26.35 -1.54 -4.42
CA ILE A 112 25.31 -0.52 -4.30
C ILE A 112 24.31 -0.97 -3.24
N HIS A 113 24.18 -0.21 -2.17
CA HIS A 113 23.13 -0.41 -1.17
C HIS A 113 21.97 0.54 -1.47
N VAL A 114 20.76 0.00 -1.56
CA VAL A 114 19.58 0.81 -1.84
C VAL A 114 18.59 0.70 -0.69
N THR A 115 18.10 1.83 -0.17
CA THR A 115 17.15 1.80 0.95
C THR A 115 15.70 2.05 0.51
N GLN A 116 14.80 1.21 1.00
CA GLN A 116 13.36 1.45 1.00
C GLN A 116 12.93 1.60 2.46
N HIS A 117 12.33 2.74 2.84
CA HIS A 117 11.88 3.00 4.22
C HIS A 117 12.94 2.68 5.30
N ARG A 118 14.22 2.97 5.02
CA ARG A 118 15.39 2.64 5.87
C ARG A 118 15.68 1.14 6.06
N LYS A 119 15.28 0.31 5.10
CA LYS A 119 15.73 -1.08 5.00
C LYS A 119 16.73 -1.20 3.87
N THR A 120 17.97 -1.55 4.18
CA THR A 120 19.03 -1.82 3.20
C THR A 120 18.66 -3.06 2.39
N LEU A 121 18.40 -2.88 1.10
CA LEU A 121 18.30 -3.96 0.13
C LEU A 121 19.67 -4.06 -0.57
N LEU A 122 20.28 -5.24 -0.53
CA LEU A 122 21.53 -5.53 -1.23
C LEU A 122 21.19 -5.81 -2.69
N SER A 123 21.84 -5.10 -3.62
CA SER A 123 21.88 -5.51 -5.03
C SER A 123 23.32 -5.88 -5.38
N SER A 124 23.59 -7.16 -5.60
CA SER A 124 24.83 -7.62 -6.23
C SER A 124 24.72 -7.41 -7.74
N HIS A 125 25.74 -6.80 -8.35
CA HIS A 125 25.87 -6.80 -9.81
C HIS A 125 26.19 -8.23 -10.27
N GLY A 126 25.47 -8.71 -11.29
CA GLY A 126 25.91 -9.80 -12.15
C GLY A 126 26.65 -9.25 -13.35
#